data_AF-A0A1G9MW43-F1
#
_entry.id   AF-A0A1G9MW43-F1
#
_cell.length_a   1.000
_cell.length_b   1.000
_cell.length_c   1.000
_cell.angle_alpha   90.00
_cell.angle_beta   90.00
_cell.angle_gamma   90.00
#
_symmetry.space_group_name_H-M   'P 1'
#
loop_
_entity.id
_entity.type
_entity.pdbx_description
1 polymer ?
#
loop_
_entity_poly.entity_id
_entity_poly.type
_entity_poly.pdbx_seq_one_letter_code
_entity_poly.pdbx_strand_id
1 'polypeptide(L)'
;MGSEEFRVANKEWAKREFPKRLLRLAIEKHGYSEDDHYGVNKDIAELLGVSRSAVTRWMGGVVPGIENLMAIADAYETTPAHLVGNDDAPPGQFSLSALEESIPRPLLIHVLTVMSELRTNATNLTDAWFAEATVRLLELVSQKPEMSPQEIMGHAYELLKKGPAGEEKNGSQS
;
A
#
# COMPACT_ATOMS: atom_id res chain seq x y z
N MET A 1 -20.58 4.03 -15.73
CA MET A 1 -19.69 4.32 -14.58
C MET A 1 -19.05 2.99 -14.21
N GLY A 2 -17.77 2.81 -14.50
CA GLY A 2 -17.07 1.57 -14.15
C GLY A 2 -16.94 1.50 -12.65
N SER A 3 -17.60 0.55 -12.01
CA SER A 3 -17.36 0.20 -10.61
C SER A 3 -15.93 -0.35 -10.55
N GLU A 4 -14.99 0.46 -10.06
CA GLU A 4 -13.65 -0.01 -9.73
C GLU A 4 -13.80 -1.16 -8.73
N GLU A 5 -13.49 -2.37 -9.19
CA GLU A 5 -13.51 -3.55 -8.36
C GLU A 5 -12.44 -3.39 -7.28
N PHE A 6 -12.83 -3.45 -6.00
CA PHE A 6 -11.89 -3.29 -4.89
C PHE A 6 -10.77 -4.34 -4.97
N ARG A 7 -9.51 -3.88 -4.91
CA ARG A 7 -8.32 -4.74 -4.96
C ARG A 7 -7.49 -4.60 -3.70
N VAL A 8 -7.05 -5.73 -3.15
CA VAL A 8 -6.06 -5.78 -2.07
C VAL A 8 -4.67 -5.66 -2.68
N ALA A 9 -3.91 -4.63 -2.30
CA ALA A 9 -2.61 -4.33 -2.89
C ALA A 9 -1.59 -5.45 -2.63
N ASN A 10 -1.55 -5.97 -1.40
CA ASN A 10 -0.68 -7.07 -1.01
C ASN A 10 -1.41 -8.02 -0.06
N LYS A 11 -1.62 -9.28 -0.48
CA LYS A 11 -2.38 -10.27 0.29
C LYS A 11 -1.71 -10.64 1.62
N GLU A 12 -0.39 -10.79 1.64
CA GLU A 12 0.34 -11.14 2.87
C GLU A 12 0.35 -9.98 3.86
N TRP A 13 0.47 -8.75 3.35
CA TRP A 13 0.30 -7.54 4.15
C TRP A 13 -1.10 -7.46 4.75
N ALA A 14 -2.14 -7.63 3.92
CA ALA A 14 -3.52 -7.56 4.37
C ALA A 14 -3.84 -8.62 5.42
N LYS A 15 -3.35 -9.86 5.28
CA LYS A 15 -3.51 -10.91 6.31
C LYS A 15 -2.95 -10.49 7.67
N ARG A 16 -1.88 -9.68 7.68
CA ARG A 16 -1.23 -9.22 8.91
C ARG A 16 -1.88 -7.97 9.49
N GLU A 17 -2.26 -7.01 8.65
CA GLU A 17 -2.76 -5.71 9.10
C GLU A 17 -4.25 -5.72 9.39
N PHE A 18 -5.04 -6.49 8.64
CA PHE A 18 -6.49 -6.55 8.82
C PHE A 18 -6.92 -6.92 10.25
N PRO A 19 -6.38 -7.97 10.89
CA PRO A 19 -6.72 -8.30 12.28
C PRO A 19 -6.42 -7.17 13.25
N LYS A 20 -5.26 -6.51 13.10
CA LYS A 20 -4.80 -5.44 13.99
C LYS A 20 -5.70 -4.22 13.89
N ARG A 21 -6.03 -3.82 12.67
CA ARG A 21 -6.86 -2.64 12.40
C ARG A 21 -8.30 -2.87 12.84
N LEU A 22 -8.86 -4.04 12.55
CA LEU A 22 -10.18 -4.42 13.05
C LEU A 22 -10.22 -4.44 14.59
N LEU A 23 -9.21 -5.03 15.23
CA LEU A 23 -9.12 -5.05 16.69
C LEU A 23 -9.05 -3.64 17.27
N ARG A 24 -8.20 -2.77 16.73
CA ARG A 24 -8.10 -1.37 17.17
C ARG A 24 -9.43 -0.63 17.07
N LEU A 25 -10.08 -0.72 15.90
CA LEU A 25 -11.39 -0.09 15.68
C LEU A 25 -12.46 -0.63 16.64
N ALA A 26 -12.42 -1.94 16.93
CA ALA A 26 -13.34 -2.56 17.88
C ALA A 26 -13.06 -2.11 19.33
N ILE A 27 -11.79 -2.00 19.73
CA ILE A 27 -11.41 -1.48 21.06
C ILE A 27 -11.93 -0.05 21.22
N GLU A 28 -11.66 0.82 20.24
CA GLU A 28 -12.11 2.22 20.25
C GLU A 28 -13.63 2.35 20.29
N LYS A 29 -14.33 1.61 19.42
CA LYS A 29 -15.80 1.69 19.30
C LYS A 29 -16.54 1.14 20.51
N HIS A 30 -16.05 0.06 21.10
CA HIS A 30 -16.71 -0.61 22.22
C HIS A 30 -16.16 -0.17 23.59
N GLY A 31 -15.14 0.69 23.63
CA GLY A 31 -14.60 1.26 24.86
C GLY A 31 -13.78 0.26 25.69
N TYR A 32 -13.13 -0.71 25.05
CA TYR A 32 -12.22 -1.62 25.73
C TYR A 32 -10.90 -0.91 26.08
N SER A 33 -10.16 -1.47 27.03
CA SER A 33 -8.76 -1.10 27.23
C SER A 33 -7.86 -1.94 26.30
N GLU A 34 -6.69 -1.41 25.95
CA GLU A 34 -5.74 -2.14 25.11
C GLU A 34 -5.27 -3.45 25.78
N ASP A 35 -5.11 -3.44 27.09
CA ASP A 35 -4.62 -4.58 27.89
C ASP A 35 -5.71 -5.61 28.24
N ASP A 36 -7.00 -5.24 28.17
CA ASP A 36 -8.12 -6.12 28.49
C ASP A 36 -9.31 -5.88 27.55
N HIS A 37 -9.34 -6.69 26.50
CA HIS A 37 -10.37 -6.70 25.46
C HIS A 37 -11.08 -8.06 25.38
N TYR A 38 -11.25 -8.73 26.53
CA TYR A 38 -12.00 -9.97 26.61
C TYR A 38 -13.46 -9.76 26.16
N GLY A 39 -13.85 -10.44 25.09
CA GLY A 39 -15.20 -10.32 24.53
C GLY A 39 -15.26 -9.55 23.21
N VAL A 40 -14.18 -8.91 22.76
CA VAL A 40 -14.19 -8.12 21.51
C VAL A 40 -14.69 -8.91 20.28
N ASN A 41 -14.34 -10.19 20.17
CA ASN A 41 -14.83 -11.05 19.08
C ASN A 41 -16.34 -11.28 19.11
N LYS A 42 -16.94 -11.30 20.31
CA LYS A 42 -18.38 -11.41 20.49
C LYS A 42 -19.05 -10.12 20.03
N ASP A 43 -18.53 -8.97 20.43
CA ASP A 43 -19.14 -7.68 20.11
C ASP A 43 -19.04 -7.36 18.61
N ILE A 44 -17.90 -7.68 17.97
CA ILE A 44 -17.75 -7.61 16.52
C ILE A 44 -18.79 -8.51 15.83
N ALA A 45 -18.98 -9.73 16.33
CA ALA A 45 -19.92 -10.68 15.74
C ALA A 45 -21.37 -10.19 15.87
N GLU A 46 -21.74 -9.64 17.03
CA GLU A 46 -23.07 -9.09 17.30
C GLU A 46 -23.34 -7.82 16.48
N LEU A 47 -22.35 -6.93 16.37
CA LEU A 47 -22.45 -5.71 15.56
C LEU A 47 -22.67 -6.00 14.07
N LEU A 48 -21.99 -7.02 13.54
CA LEU A 48 -22.01 -7.36 12.12
C LEU A 48 -23.06 -8.42 11.75
N GLY A 49 -23.73 -9.02 12.74
CA GLY A 49 -24.67 -10.13 12.50
C GLY A 49 -24.00 -11.39 11.95
N VAL A 50 -22.74 -11.65 12.28
CA VAL A 50 -21.97 -12.82 11.82
C VAL A 50 -21.67 -13.79 12.97
N SER A 51 -21.18 -14.99 12.65
CA SER A 51 -20.79 -15.95 13.69
C SER A 51 -19.47 -15.55 14.36
N ARG A 52 -19.33 -15.83 15.66
CA ARG A 52 -18.05 -15.64 16.38
C ARG A 52 -16.90 -16.40 15.72
N SER A 53 -17.17 -17.57 15.15
CA SER A 53 -16.18 -18.36 14.42
C SER A 53 -15.69 -17.66 13.15
N ALA A 54 -16.52 -16.85 12.49
CA ALA A 54 -16.06 -16.01 11.38
C ALA A 54 -15.07 -14.96 11.88
N VAL A 55 -15.41 -14.26 12.96
CA VAL A 55 -14.53 -13.25 13.58
C VAL A 55 -13.22 -13.87 14.09
N THR A 56 -13.26 -15.06 14.70
CA THR A 56 -12.03 -15.77 15.10
C THR A 56 -11.12 -16.07 13.91
N ARG A 57 -11.67 -16.46 12.75
CA ARG A 57 -10.87 -16.66 11.53
C ARG A 57 -10.27 -15.35 11.04
N TRP A 58 -11.04 -14.27 11.10
CA TRP A 58 -10.59 -12.93 10.74
C TRP A 58 -9.43 -12.47 11.63
N MET A 59 -9.54 -12.65 12.93
CA MET A 59 -8.46 -12.35 13.87
C MET A 59 -7.23 -13.26 13.68
N GLY A 60 -7.42 -14.45 13.12
CA GLY A 60 -6.35 -15.34 12.68
C GLY A 60 -5.69 -14.95 11.35
N GLY A 61 -6.06 -13.82 10.74
CA GLY A 61 -5.47 -13.33 9.49
C GLY A 61 -6.20 -13.72 8.22
N VAL A 62 -7.36 -14.38 8.30
CA VAL A 62 -8.20 -14.64 7.12
C VAL A 62 -8.94 -13.36 6.73
N VAL A 63 -8.58 -12.75 5.61
CA VAL A 63 -9.28 -11.56 5.11
C VAL A 63 -10.68 -11.96 4.62
N PRO A 64 -11.75 -11.26 5.05
CA PRO A 64 -13.10 -11.53 4.59
C PRO A 64 -13.29 -11.21 3.09
N GLY A 65 -14.33 -11.79 2.50
CA GLY A 65 -14.79 -11.38 1.18
C GLY A 65 -15.30 -9.93 1.17
N ILE A 66 -15.39 -9.34 -0.03
CA ILE A 66 -15.70 -7.91 -0.22
C ILE A 66 -17.00 -7.47 0.48
N GLU A 67 -18.05 -8.27 0.44
CA GLU A 67 -19.33 -7.94 1.10
C GLU A 67 -19.17 -7.73 2.61
N ASN A 68 -18.47 -8.65 3.27
CA ASN A 68 -18.18 -8.54 4.69
C ASN A 68 -17.18 -7.40 4.98
N LEU A 69 -16.23 -7.16 4.09
CA LEU A 69 -15.27 -6.06 4.22
C LEU A 69 -15.97 -4.69 4.16
N MET A 70 -16.97 -4.54 3.26
CA MET A 70 -17.82 -3.33 3.21
C MET A 70 -18.70 -3.22 4.46
N ALA A 71 -19.33 -4.30 4.90
CA ALA A 71 -20.14 -4.29 6.11
C ALA A 71 -19.34 -3.89 7.36
N ILE A 72 -18.09 -4.36 7.48
CA ILE A 72 -17.17 -3.95 8.54
C ILE A 72 -16.84 -2.46 8.39
N ALA A 73 -16.52 -2.01 7.18
CA ALA A 73 -16.16 -0.62 6.94
C ALA A 73 -17.31 0.34 7.34
N ASP A 74 -18.54 0.01 6.95
CA ASP A 74 -19.73 0.78 7.32
C ASP A 74 -19.96 0.76 8.83
N ALA A 75 -19.88 -0.43 9.46
CA ALA A 75 -20.10 -0.58 10.89
C ALA A 75 -19.07 0.16 11.76
N TYR A 76 -17.84 0.33 11.28
CA TYR A 76 -16.75 1.01 11.99
C TYR A 76 -16.42 2.39 11.41
N GLU A 77 -17.26 2.94 10.54
CA GLU A 77 -17.08 4.27 9.94
C GLU A 77 -15.68 4.46 9.31
N THR A 78 -15.22 3.44 8.59
CA THR A 78 -13.91 3.41 7.94
C THR A 78 -14.05 3.02 6.46
N THR A 79 -12.93 2.71 5.79
CA THR A 79 -12.93 2.24 4.40
C THR A 79 -12.41 0.81 4.29
N PRO A 80 -12.88 0.03 3.29
CA PRO A 80 -12.30 -1.29 3.01
C PRO A 80 -10.79 -1.25 2.75
N ALA A 81 -10.30 -0.15 2.14
CA ALA A 81 -8.88 0.07 1.87
C ALA A 81 -8.07 0.23 3.16
N HIS A 82 -8.60 1.01 4.12
CA HIS A 82 -7.98 1.15 5.44
C HIS A 82 -7.95 -0.19 6.18
N LEU A 83 -9.05 -0.96 6.16
CA LEU A 83 -9.10 -2.26 6.86
C LEU A 83 -8.01 -3.22 6.40
N VAL A 84 -7.72 -3.31 5.10
CA VAL A 84 -6.68 -4.19 4.58
C VAL A 84 -5.28 -3.56 4.57
N GLY A 85 -5.17 -2.31 5.03
CA GLY A 85 -3.92 -1.57 5.07
C GLY A 85 -3.37 -1.19 3.70
N ASN A 86 -4.22 -0.94 2.70
CA ASN A 86 -3.80 -0.47 1.38
C ASN A 86 -3.19 0.96 1.41
N ASP A 87 -3.62 1.77 2.37
CA ASP A 87 -3.13 3.14 2.62
C ASP A 87 -1.66 3.19 3.07
N ASP A 88 -1.23 2.19 3.85
CA ASP A 88 0.14 2.09 4.37
C ASP A 88 0.86 0.82 3.90
N ALA A 89 0.35 0.17 2.86
CA ALA A 89 0.97 -1.03 2.31
C ALA A 89 2.40 -0.66 1.87
N PRO A 90 3.45 -1.34 2.38
CA PRO A 90 4.78 -1.16 1.86
C PRO A 90 4.68 -1.48 0.38
N PRO A 91 5.30 -0.68 -0.50
CA PRO A 91 5.27 -0.91 -1.94
C PRO A 91 5.63 -2.37 -2.19
N GLY A 92 4.61 -3.14 -2.56
CA GLY A 92 4.55 -4.56 -2.21
C GLY A 92 4.22 -5.36 -3.44
N GLN A 93 5.27 -5.69 -4.18
CA GLN A 93 5.28 -6.47 -5.42
C GLN A 93 4.48 -5.85 -6.56
N PHE A 94 5.20 -5.10 -7.40
CA PHE A 94 4.77 -4.85 -8.77
C PHE A 94 4.35 -6.16 -9.42
N SER A 95 3.06 -6.34 -9.58
CA SER A 95 2.55 -7.31 -10.53
C SER A 95 2.96 -6.79 -11.91
N LEU A 96 3.88 -7.49 -12.57
CA LEU A 96 4.24 -7.23 -13.96
C LEU A 96 2.99 -7.11 -14.82
N SER A 97 1.96 -7.91 -14.55
CA SER A 97 0.66 -7.87 -15.23
C SER A 97 -0.10 -6.55 -15.01
N ALA A 98 -0.12 -6.01 -13.78
CA ALA A 98 -0.78 -4.73 -13.50
C ALA A 98 -0.04 -3.56 -14.18
N LEU A 99 1.30 -3.66 -14.26
CA LEU A 99 2.14 -2.71 -14.95
C LEU A 99 2.01 -2.79 -16.48
N GLU A 100 1.85 -3.99 -17.02
CA GLU A 100 1.60 -4.21 -18.45
C GLU A 100 0.22 -3.70 -18.88
N GLU A 101 -0.77 -3.73 -17.98
CA GLU A 101 -2.10 -3.17 -18.22
C GLU A 101 -2.12 -1.63 -18.18
N SER A 102 -1.29 -1.01 -17.34
CA SER A 102 -1.30 0.44 -17.12
C SER A 102 -0.20 1.23 -17.85
N ILE A 103 0.90 0.58 -18.22
CA ILE A 103 2.05 1.19 -18.90
C ILE A 103 2.32 0.45 -20.21
N PRO A 104 2.36 1.14 -21.36
CA PRO A 104 2.80 0.54 -22.61
C PRO A 104 4.18 -0.09 -22.45
N ARG A 105 4.34 -1.37 -22.85
CA ARG A 105 5.63 -2.10 -22.77
C ARG A 105 6.86 -1.30 -23.24
N PRO A 106 6.83 -0.56 -24.36
CA PRO A 106 7.97 0.25 -24.80
C PRO A 106 8.40 1.27 -23.76
N LEU A 107 7.43 1.88 -23.06
CA LEU A 107 7.67 2.89 -22.04
C LEU A 107 8.24 2.27 -20.76
N LEU A 108 7.74 1.10 -20.36
CA LEU A 108 8.29 0.33 -19.25
C LEU A 108 9.76 -0.03 -19.50
N ILE A 109 10.08 -0.57 -20.68
CA ILE A 109 11.47 -0.90 -21.06
C ILE A 109 12.32 0.37 -20.98
N HIS A 110 11.82 1.49 -21.49
CA HIS A 110 12.54 2.74 -21.47
C HIS A 110 12.86 3.22 -20.05
N VAL A 111 11.88 3.19 -19.13
CA VAL A 111 12.09 3.52 -17.72
C VAL A 111 13.16 2.62 -17.10
N LEU A 112 13.09 1.32 -17.33
CA LEU A 112 14.07 0.36 -16.80
C LEU A 112 15.49 0.60 -17.35
N THR A 113 15.60 0.93 -18.64
CA THR A 113 16.88 1.30 -19.26
C THR A 113 17.47 2.55 -18.62
N VAL A 114 16.67 3.61 -18.51
CA VAL A 114 17.08 4.86 -17.86
C VAL A 114 17.56 4.61 -16.43
N MET A 115 16.80 3.86 -15.64
CA MET A 115 17.18 3.55 -14.26
C MET A 115 18.46 2.72 -14.20
N SER A 116 18.65 1.74 -15.09
CA SER A 116 19.88 0.95 -15.15
C SER A 116 21.11 1.82 -15.47
N GLU A 117 21.00 2.74 -16.42
CA GLU A 117 22.08 3.67 -16.77
C GLU A 117 22.43 4.58 -15.58
N LEU A 118 21.41 5.09 -14.88
CA LEU A 118 21.61 5.92 -13.70
C LEU A 118 22.24 5.14 -12.55
N ARG A 119 21.88 3.86 -12.36
CA ARG A 119 22.48 3.00 -11.32
C ARG A 119 23.97 2.83 -11.53
N THR A 120 24.40 2.59 -12.77
CA THR A 120 25.81 2.41 -13.13
C THR A 120 26.64 3.66 -12.83
N ASN A 121 26.04 4.84 -12.97
CA ASN A 121 26.71 6.12 -12.75
C ASN A 121 26.60 6.66 -11.31
N ALA A 122 25.80 6.04 -10.45
CA ALA A 122 25.57 6.51 -9.08
C ALA A 122 26.55 5.88 -8.08
N THR A 123 27.34 6.71 -7.39
CA THR A 123 28.38 6.26 -6.45
C THR A 123 27.93 6.14 -4.99
N ASN A 124 26.80 6.76 -4.59
CA ASN A 124 26.35 6.87 -3.19
C ASN A 124 24.87 6.50 -3.00
N LEU A 125 24.37 5.54 -3.77
CA LEU A 125 22.97 5.20 -3.79
C LEU A 125 22.77 3.78 -3.21
N THR A 126 21.97 3.67 -2.16
CA THR A 126 21.59 2.37 -1.58
C THR A 126 20.59 1.66 -2.49
N ASP A 127 20.57 0.33 -2.44
CA ASP A 127 19.62 -0.45 -3.23
C ASP A 127 18.16 -0.14 -2.87
N ALA A 128 17.89 0.15 -1.59
CA ALA A 128 16.57 0.55 -1.11
C ALA A 128 16.11 1.88 -1.71
N TRP A 129 16.98 2.90 -1.72
CA TRP A 129 16.67 4.19 -2.33
C TRP A 129 16.48 4.06 -3.84
N PHE A 130 17.34 3.30 -4.50
CA PHE A 130 17.21 3.04 -5.93
C PHE A 130 15.86 2.38 -6.29
N ALA A 131 15.48 1.36 -5.52
CA ALA A 131 14.21 0.68 -5.70
C ALA A 131 13.03 1.63 -5.51
N GLU A 132 13.04 2.45 -4.45
CA GLU A 132 11.98 3.44 -4.20
C GLU A 132 11.88 4.50 -5.31
N ALA A 133 13.01 5.03 -5.77
CA ALA A 133 13.01 5.99 -6.88
C ALA A 133 12.46 5.36 -8.17
N THR A 134 12.79 4.09 -8.44
CA THR A 134 12.26 3.34 -9.58
C THR A 134 10.74 3.18 -9.47
N VAL A 135 10.24 2.86 -8.27
CA VAL A 135 8.81 2.73 -8.00
C VAL A 135 8.06 4.01 -8.32
N ARG A 136 8.51 5.12 -7.73
CA ARG A 136 7.88 6.43 -7.90
C ARG A 136 7.89 6.88 -9.36
N LEU A 137 8.96 6.57 -10.10
CA LEU A 137 9.03 6.87 -11.53
C LEU A 137 8.02 6.06 -12.34
N LEU A 138 7.87 4.76 -12.05
CA LEU A 138 6.87 3.91 -12.70
C LEU A 138 5.44 4.37 -12.40
N GLU A 139 5.16 4.77 -11.15
CA GLU A 139 3.85 5.34 -10.77
C GLU A 139 3.57 6.64 -11.55
N LEU A 140 4.54 7.54 -11.65
CA LEU A 140 4.42 8.79 -12.40
C LEU A 140 4.11 8.53 -13.88
N VAL A 141 4.86 7.61 -14.49
CA VAL A 141 4.70 7.24 -15.90
C VAL A 141 3.37 6.52 -16.14
N SER A 142 2.89 5.73 -15.18
CA SER A 142 1.56 5.12 -15.24
C SER A 142 0.42 6.13 -15.21
N GLN A 143 0.61 7.28 -14.56
CA GLN A 143 -0.37 8.37 -14.54
C GLN A 143 -0.30 9.26 -15.79
N LYS A 144 0.84 9.28 -16.48
CA LYS A 144 1.12 10.11 -17.66
C LYS A 144 1.88 9.32 -18.74
N PRO A 145 1.21 8.40 -19.45
CA PRO A 145 1.87 7.53 -20.43
C PRO A 145 2.43 8.28 -21.66
N GLU A 146 2.08 9.54 -21.86
CA GLU A 146 2.55 10.40 -22.95
C GLU A 146 3.92 11.07 -22.70
N MET A 147 4.55 10.82 -21.55
CA MET A 147 5.85 11.43 -21.21
C MET A 147 6.94 11.09 -22.23
N SER A 148 7.69 12.11 -22.62
CA SER A 148 8.87 11.96 -23.47
C SER A 148 10.04 11.32 -22.71
N PRO A 149 10.99 10.70 -23.43
CA PRO A 149 12.24 10.18 -22.85
C PRO A 149 13.00 11.20 -21.97
N GLN A 150 13.04 12.45 -22.41
CA GLN A 150 13.73 13.53 -21.70
C GLN A 150 13.04 13.88 -20.38
N GLU A 151 11.70 13.87 -20.36
CA GLU A 151 10.94 14.08 -19.13
C GLU A 151 11.14 12.94 -18.14
N ILE A 152 11.08 11.68 -18.61
CA ILE A 152 11.33 10.50 -17.77
C ILE A 152 12.72 10.56 -17.13
N MET A 153 13.76 10.87 -17.93
CA MET A 153 15.12 11.03 -17.45
C MET A 153 15.22 12.17 -16.42
N GLY A 154 14.62 13.32 -16.69
CA GLY A 154 14.60 14.45 -15.75
C GLY A 154 13.97 14.08 -14.40
N HIS A 155 12.84 13.38 -14.42
CA HIS A 155 12.18 12.90 -13.21
C HIS A 155 12.99 11.82 -12.48
N ALA A 156 13.62 10.91 -13.20
CA ALA A 156 14.50 9.90 -12.63
C ALA A 156 15.66 10.55 -11.85
N TYR A 157 16.33 11.55 -12.44
CA TYR A 157 17.38 12.31 -11.78
C TYR A 157 16.89 13.04 -10.52
N GLU A 158 15.72 13.68 -10.59
CA GLU A 158 15.16 14.40 -9.44
C GLU A 158 14.84 13.45 -8.28
N LEU A 159 14.27 12.27 -8.55
CA LEU A 159 13.97 11.26 -7.54
C LEU A 159 15.26 10.69 -6.90
N LEU A 160 16.28 10.44 -7.70
CA LEU A 160 17.59 9.98 -7.23
C LEU A 160 18.41 11.08 -6.54
N LYS A 161 18.04 12.36 -6.67
CA LYS A 161 18.70 13.47 -5.98
C LYS A 161 18.03 13.81 -4.65
N LYS A 162 16.70 13.74 -4.58
CA LYS A 162 15.91 14.18 -3.42
C LYS A 162 15.97 13.23 -2.22
N GLY A 163 16.34 11.98 -2.42
CA GLY A 163 16.30 10.99 -1.33
C GLY A 163 14.89 10.43 -1.12
N PRO A 164 14.76 9.32 -0.37
CA PRO A 164 13.45 8.89 0.13
C PRO A 164 12.86 10.00 1.00
N ALA A 165 11.55 10.22 0.89
CA ALA A 165 10.84 11.24 1.67
C ALA A 165 10.94 10.88 3.16
N GLY A 166 11.92 11.44 3.86
CA GLY A 166 12.25 11.09 5.24
C GLY A 166 13.64 11.51 5.70
N GLU A 167 14.57 11.80 4.78
CA GLU A 167 15.83 12.47 5.15
C GLU A 167 15.78 13.94 4.71
N GLU A 168 15.11 14.77 5.51
CA GLU A 168 15.53 16.16 5.62
C GLU A 168 17.01 16.13 5.97
N LYS A 169 17.86 16.40 4.97
CA LYS A 169 19.25 16.76 5.24
C LYS A 169 19.19 17.99 6.12
N ASN A 170 19.33 17.77 7.43
CA ASN A 170 19.66 18.79 8.40
C ASN A 170 21.01 19.37 7.96
N GLY A 171 20.92 20.40 7.12
CA GLY A 171 22.01 21.28 6.82
C GLY A 171 22.30 22.11 8.06
N SER A 172 23.06 21.56 9.00
CA SER A 172 23.86 22.39 9.89
C SER A 172 25.15 22.73 9.16
N GLN A 173 25.10 23.83 8.42
CA GLN A 173 26.24 24.73 8.32
C GLN A 173 26.45 25.36 9.69
N SER A 174 27.62 25.13 10.28
CA SER A 174 28.47 26.13 10.97
C SER A 174 29.82 25.49 11.27
#